data_AF-A0A957DX32-F1
#
_entry.id   AF-A0A957DX32-F1
#
_cell.length_a   1.000
_cell.length_b   1.000
_cell.length_c   1.000
_cell.angle_alpha   90.00
_cell.angle_beta   90.00
_cell.angle_gamma   90.00
#
_symmetry.space_group_name_H-M   'P 1'
#
loop_
_entity.id
_entity.type
_entity.pdbx_description
1 polymer ?
#
loop_
_entity_poly.entity_id
_entity_poly.type
_entity_poly.pdbx_seq_one_letter_code
_entity_poly.pdbx_strand_id
1 'polypeptide(L)'
;HILFVLAAVFIFLISTAAPSQAATSDIFISEYIEGGSFNKAIELFNGTGATVDLGAGLYTLELYSNGAASPSQSVALSGTIADGDVFVLAHGSADAAVLAEADLIDSAVINFNGDDAVVLRKDGAVIDAFGQIGVDPGSEWVGGGQNDTLRRAEAICAGDTNPDDAFDASVEWVTFA
;
A
#
# COMPACT_ATOMS: atom_id res chain seq x y z
N HIS A 1 27.55 -27.69 -9.28
CA HIS A 1 26.32 -26.86 -9.24
C HIS A 1 26.40 -25.97 -8.02
N ILE A 2 26.78 -24.70 -8.22
CA ILE A 2 26.81 -23.69 -7.15
C ILE A 2 25.45 -23.00 -7.19
N LEU A 3 24.67 -23.21 -6.14
CA LEU A 3 23.38 -22.60 -5.92
C LEU A 3 23.63 -21.14 -5.49
N PHE A 4 23.29 -20.18 -6.35
CA PHE A 4 23.22 -18.78 -5.97
C PHE A 4 21.98 -18.61 -5.08
N VAL A 5 22.22 -18.49 -3.77
CA VAL A 5 21.22 -17.94 -2.85
C VAL A 5 21.34 -16.43 -2.97
N LEU A 6 20.40 -15.79 -3.67
CA LEU A 6 20.19 -14.35 -3.53
C LEU A 6 19.58 -14.13 -2.16
N ALA A 7 20.42 -13.80 -1.18
CA ALA A 7 19.96 -13.15 0.04
C ALA A 7 19.74 -11.67 -0.30
N ALA A 8 18.49 -11.21 -0.31
CA ALA A 8 18.19 -9.79 -0.28
C ALA A 8 18.73 -9.23 1.03
N VAL A 9 19.84 -8.51 0.95
CA VAL A 9 20.41 -7.79 2.09
C VAL A 9 19.56 -6.54 2.28
N PHE A 10 18.65 -6.55 3.26
CA PHE A 10 18.04 -5.33 3.77
C PHE A 10 19.13 -4.52 4.47
N ILE A 11 19.58 -3.46 3.80
CA ILE A 11 20.53 -2.50 4.37
C ILE A 11 19.78 -1.74 5.46
N PHE A 12 20.16 -1.98 6.72
CA PHE A 12 19.80 -1.10 7.82
C PHE A 12 20.53 0.23 7.58
N LEU A 13 19.80 1.22 7.06
CA LEU A 13 20.33 2.56 6.83
C LEU A 13 20.74 3.15 8.18
N ILE A 14 22.04 3.45 8.30
CA ILE A 14 22.55 4.35 9.33
C ILE A 14 21.78 5.67 9.15
N SER A 15 20.97 6.06 10.14
CA SER A 15 20.22 7.31 10.14
C SER A 15 21.20 8.50 10.13
N THR A 16 21.60 8.91 8.93
CA THR A 16 21.98 10.30 8.67
C THR A 16 20.68 11.09 8.71
N ALA A 17 20.62 12.15 9.53
CA ALA A 17 19.43 13.00 9.63
C ALA A 17 18.88 13.29 8.23
N ALA A 18 17.75 12.66 7.91
CA ALA A 18 17.06 12.87 6.66
C ALA A 18 16.72 14.36 6.57
N PRO A 19 16.72 14.96 5.37
CA PRO A 19 16.08 16.25 5.21
C PRO A 19 14.69 16.15 5.84
N SER A 20 14.28 17.17 6.60
CA SER A 20 12.93 17.24 7.17
C SER A 20 11.93 17.12 6.02
N GLN A 21 11.43 15.92 5.78
CA GLN A 21 10.35 15.69 4.85
C GLN A 21 9.14 16.46 5.38
N ALA A 22 8.38 17.11 4.51
CA ALA A 22 7.20 17.83 4.94
C ALA A 22 6.28 16.82 5.63
N ALA A 23 5.78 17.16 6.83
CA ALA A 23 4.83 16.30 7.53
C ALA A 23 3.63 16.04 6.61
N THR A 24 3.23 14.78 6.53
CA THR A 24 2.06 14.38 5.73
C THR A 24 0.80 14.85 6.44
N SER A 25 -0.25 15.15 5.67
CA SER A 25 -1.53 15.56 6.27
C SER A 25 -2.27 14.40 6.94
N ASP A 26 -2.00 13.18 6.48
CA ASP A 26 -2.58 11.94 6.99
C ASP A 26 -1.63 10.76 6.70
N ILE A 27 -2.00 9.55 7.12
CA ILE A 27 -1.35 8.33 6.65
C ILE A 27 -1.69 8.10 5.16
N PHE A 28 -0.85 7.37 4.45
CA PHE A 28 -1.06 7.06 3.03
C PHE A 28 -0.41 5.72 2.68
N ILE A 29 -0.76 5.15 1.53
CA ILE A 29 -0.18 3.93 1.00
C ILE A 29 1.24 4.23 0.52
N SER A 30 2.23 3.65 1.19
CA SER A 30 3.65 3.81 0.87
C SER A 30 4.20 2.67 0.04
N GLU A 31 3.63 1.47 0.15
CA GLU A 31 4.01 0.31 -0.66
C GLU A 31 2.79 -0.52 -1.06
N TYR A 32 2.78 -0.94 -2.32
CA TYR A 32 1.84 -1.89 -2.90
C TYR A 32 2.64 -3.09 -3.42
N ILE A 33 2.32 -4.28 -2.94
CA ILE A 33 2.94 -5.52 -3.39
C ILE A 33 1.87 -6.40 -4.00
N GLU A 34 2.01 -6.71 -5.29
CA GLU A 34 1.30 -7.79 -5.97
C GLU A 34 2.36 -8.70 -6.57
N GLY A 35 2.89 -9.61 -5.78
CA GLY A 35 3.84 -10.62 -6.25
C GLY A 35 3.14 -11.91 -6.68
N GLY A 36 3.92 -12.84 -7.23
CA GLY A 36 3.38 -14.13 -7.66
C GLY A 36 2.55 -14.86 -6.59
N SER A 37 1.45 -15.48 -7.03
CA SER A 37 0.48 -16.18 -6.18
C SER A 37 -0.23 -15.26 -5.17
N PHE A 38 0.09 -15.38 -3.88
CA PHE A 38 -0.58 -14.68 -2.78
C PHE A 38 0.39 -13.78 -2.01
N ASN A 39 1.56 -13.51 -2.59
CA ASN A 39 2.54 -12.58 -2.04
C ASN A 39 2.05 -11.15 -2.25
N LYS A 40 1.06 -10.76 -1.46
CA LYS A 40 0.33 -9.50 -1.58
C LYS A 40 0.34 -8.77 -0.26
N ALA A 41 0.61 -7.47 -0.31
CA ALA A 41 0.62 -6.61 0.85
C ALA A 41 0.37 -5.14 0.50
N ILE A 42 -0.11 -4.40 1.49
CA ILE A 42 -0.26 -2.94 1.47
C ILE A 42 0.46 -2.40 2.72
N GLU A 43 1.40 -1.48 2.52
CA GLU A 43 2.05 -0.73 3.60
C GLU A 43 1.43 0.66 3.71
N LEU A 44 1.07 1.04 4.93
CA LEU A 44 0.58 2.38 5.27
C LEU A 44 1.65 3.12 6.07
N PHE A 45 2.10 4.27 5.61
CA PHE A 45 3.09 5.08 6.31
C PHE A 45 2.45 6.27 7.05
N ASN A 46 2.94 6.55 8.26
CA ASN A 46 2.56 7.72 9.04
C ASN A 46 3.70 8.74 9.13
N GLY A 47 3.62 9.81 8.34
CA GLY A 47 4.53 10.95 8.41
C GLY A 47 3.92 12.21 9.04
N THR A 48 2.88 12.08 9.85
CA THR A 48 2.07 13.23 10.32
C THR A 48 2.73 14.06 11.42
N GLY A 49 3.87 13.62 11.97
CA GLY A 49 4.52 14.24 13.12
C GLY A 49 3.96 13.80 14.48
N ALA A 50 2.99 12.86 14.50
CA ALA A 50 2.43 12.30 15.72
C ALA A 50 1.94 10.85 15.52
N THR A 51 1.71 10.13 16.62
CA THR A 51 1.07 8.81 16.57
C THR A 51 -0.37 8.93 16.06
N VAL A 52 -0.73 8.10 15.07
CA VAL A 52 -2.09 7.95 14.56
C VAL A 52 -2.74 6.72 15.17
N ASP A 53 -3.97 6.86 15.67
CA ASP A 53 -4.81 5.74 16.10
C ASP A 53 -5.82 5.40 14.99
N LEU A 54 -5.69 4.20 14.42
CA LEU A 54 -6.45 3.74 13.26
C LEU A 54 -7.92 3.46 13.60
N GLY A 55 -8.17 2.97 14.82
CA GLY A 55 -9.53 2.68 15.26
C GLY A 55 -10.28 3.96 15.60
N ALA A 56 -9.63 4.88 16.32
CA ALA A 56 -10.21 6.17 16.69
C ALA A 56 -10.46 7.08 15.48
N GLY A 57 -9.61 7.00 14.45
CA GLY A 57 -9.79 7.72 13.20
C GLY A 57 -10.77 7.08 12.22
N LEU A 58 -11.34 5.91 12.54
CA LEU A 58 -12.25 5.15 11.68
C LEU A 58 -11.64 4.88 10.30
N TYR A 59 -10.38 4.43 10.27
CA TYR A 59 -9.72 4.12 9.01
C TYR A 59 -10.22 2.79 8.46
N THR A 60 -10.38 2.73 7.14
CA THR A 60 -10.74 1.51 6.42
C THR A 60 -9.89 1.36 5.17
N LEU A 61 -9.55 0.13 4.83
CA LEU A 61 -9.00 -0.22 3.51
C LEU A 61 -10.09 -0.93 2.71
N GLU A 62 -10.25 -0.54 1.45
CA GLU A 62 -11.27 -1.05 0.55
C GLU A 62 -10.62 -1.59 -0.73
N LEU A 63 -11.13 -2.73 -1.19
CA LEU A 63 -10.75 -3.34 -2.46
C LEU A 63 -11.91 -3.19 -3.44
N TYR A 64 -11.61 -2.72 -4.65
CA TYR A 64 -12.53 -2.60 -5.78
C TYR A 64 -12.04 -3.49 -6.90
N SER A 65 -12.62 -4.68 -7.02
CA SER A 65 -12.13 -5.69 -7.94
C SER A 65 -12.69 -5.55 -9.35
N ASN A 66 -11.83 -5.72 -10.36
CA ASN A 66 -12.14 -5.78 -11.80
C ASN A 66 -13.06 -4.62 -12.24
N GLY A 67 -12.65 -3.39 -11.92
CA GLY A 67 -13.40 -2.17 -12.26
C GLY A 67 -14.74 -2.02 -11.54
N ALA A 68 -14.91 -2.60 -10.34
CA ALA A 68 -16.11 -2.37 -9.54
C ALA A 68 -16.29 -0.89 -9.16
N ALA A 69 -17.53 -0.42 -9.18
CA ALA A 69 -17.90 0.94 -8.74
C ALA A 69 -18.25 1.03 -7.24
N SER A 70 -18.23 -0.10 -6.53
CA SER A 70 -18.47 -0.22 -5.09
C SER A 70 -17.45 -1.16 -4.47
N PRO A 71 -17.07 -0.99 -3.19
CA PRO A 71 -16.13 -1.88 -2.53
C PRO A 71 -16.58 -3.34 -2.66
N SER A 72 -15.70 -4.15 -3.22
CA SER A 72 -15.86 -5.61 -3.28
C SER A 72 -15.58 -6.23 -1.94
N GLN A 73 -14.56 -5.73 -1.23
CA GLN A 73 -14.21 -6.09 0.15
C GLN A 73 -13.80 -4.83 0.90
N SER A 74 -13.92 -4.87 2.23
CA SER A 74 -13.52 -3.77 3.11
C SER A 74 -13.11 -4.32 4.47
N VAL A 75 -12.11 -3.70 5.09
CA VAL A 75 -11.68 -3.99 6.45
C VAL A 75 -11.56 -2.69 7.25
N ALA A 76 -12.04 -2.71 8.49
CA ALA A 76 -11.78 -1.65 9.45
C ALA A 76 -10.40 -1.85 10.09
N LEU A 77 -9.62 -0.78 10.13
CA LEU A 77 -8.28 -0.81 10.70
C LEU A 77 -8.33 -0.50 12.21
N SER A 78 -7.36 -1.01 12.94
CA SER A 78 -7.22 -0.76 14.38
C SER A 78 -5.76 -0.83 14.79
N GLY A 79 -5.45 -0.33 15.98
CA GLY A 79 -4.07 -0.17 16.44
C GLY A 79 -3.56 1.25 16.20
N THR A 80 -2.25 1.43 16.31
CA THR A 80 -1.61 2.73 16.23
C THR A 80 -0.35 2.67 15.38
N ILE A 81 -0.07 3.72 14.62
CA ILE A 81 1.17 3.89 13.87
C ILE A 81 1.92 5.06 14.49
N ALA A 82 3.16 4.86 14.94
CA ALA A 82 4.00 5.97 15.41
C ALA A 82 4.37 6.91 14.26
N ASP A 83 4.80 8.13 14.57
CA ASP A 83 5.36 9.00 13.55
C ASP A 83 6.65 8.39 12.97
N GLY A 84 6.76 8.39 11.64
CA GLY A 84 7.86 7.76 10.90
C GLY A 84 7.79 6.24 10.81
N ASP A 85 6.67 5.62 11.23
CA ASP A 85 6.48 4.18 11.24
C ASP A 85 5.43 3.73 10.21
N VAL A 86 5.32 2.42 10.03
CA VAL A 86 4.42 1.80 9.05
C VAL A 86 3.42 0.84 9.68
N PHE A 87 2.38 0.49 8.94
CA PHE A 87 1.45 -0.58 9.25
C PHE A 87 1.21 -1.44 8.02
N VAL A 88 1.51 -2.73 8.10
CA VAL A 88 1.48 -3.64 6.96
C VAL A 88 0.28 -4.57 7.04
N LEU A 89 -0.52 -4.57 5.97
CA LEU A 89 -1.57 -5.55 5.73
C LEU A 89 -1.07 -6.59 4.74
N ALA A 90 -1.24 -7.88 5.05
CA ALA A 90 -0.82 -8.97 4.17
C ALA A 90 -1.91 -10.02 3.93
N HIS A 91 -1.86 -10.66 2.77
CA HIS A 91 -2.69 -11.83 2.49
C HIS A 91 -2.23 -13.02 3.34
N GLY A 92 -3.16 -13.79 3.92
CA GLY A 92 -2.84 -14.86 4.87
C GLY A 92 -2.16 -16.10 4.29
N SER A 93 -2.07 -16.18 2.96
CA SER A 93 -1.31 -17.21 2.24
C SER A 93 -0.05 -16.66 1.56
N ALA A 94 0.38 -15.45 1.90
CA ALA A 94 1.67 -14.93 1.48
C ALA A 94 2.81 -15.77 2.06
N ASP A 95 3.99 -15.65 1.47
CA ASP A 95 5.21 -16.27 1.96
C ASP A 95 5.54 -15.79 3.37
N ALA A 96 6.23 -16.65 4.13
CA ALA A 96 6.53 -16.39 5.55
C ALA A 96 7.31 -15.08 5.79
N ALA A 97 8.07 -14.61 4.80
CA ALA A 97 8.79 -13.34 4.89
C ALA A 97 7.82 -12.14 4.86
N VAL A 98 6.78 -12.17 4.02
CA VAL A 98 5.74 -11.12 3.98
C VAL A 98 4.91 -11.17 5.26
N LEU A 99 4.52 -12.37 5.70
CA LEU A 99 3.74 -12.56 6.93
C LEU A 99 4.50 -12.13 8.20
N ALA A 100 5.83 -12.15 8.18
CA ALA A 100 6.64 -11.73 9.33
C ALA A 100 6.59 -10.21 9.56
N GLU A 101 6.33 -9.43 8.51
CA GLU A 101 6.22 -7.97 8.58
C GLU A 101 4.78 -7.50 8.80
N ALA A 102 3.79 -8.39 8.72
CA ALA A 102 2.37 -8.03 8.76
C ALA A 102 1.88 -7.67 10.17
N ASP A 103 1.28 -6.50 10.31
CA ASP A 103 0.53 -6.08 11.49
C ASP A 103 -0.92 -6.59 11.46
N LEU A 104 -1.48 -6.72 10.25
CA LEU A 104 -2.81 -7.28 10.01
C LEU A 104 -2.78 -8.30 8.88
N ILE A 105 -3.34 -9.47 9.14
CA ILE A 105 -3.56 -10.51 8.12
C ILE A 105 -5.05 -10.48 7.73
N ASP A 106 -5.33 -10.11 6.49
CA ASP A 106 -6.68 -10.12 5.92
C ASP A 106 -6.63 -10.63 4.47
N SER A 107 -7.25 -11.78 4.23
CA SER A 107 -7.22 -12.42 2.90
C SER A 107 -8.37 -12.00 2.00
N ALA A 108 -9.30 -11.16 2.48
CA ALA A 108 -10.41 -10.67 1.69
C ALA A 108 -10.03 -9.37 0.99
N VAL A 109 -9.53 -8.37 1.73
CA VAL A 109 -9.13 -7.08 1.17
C VAL A 109 -7.76 -7.14 0.48
N ILE A 110 -6.81 -7.95 0.98
CA ILE A 110 -5.48 -8.12 0.38
C ILE A 110 -5.52 -9.23 -0.68
N ASN A 111 -6.52 -9.19 -1.55
CA ASN A 111 -6.71 -10.17 -2.63
C ASN A 111 -6.80 -9.52 -4.02
N PHE A 112 -6.34 -8.27 -4.12
CA PHE A 112 -6.21 -7.54 -5.38
C PHE A 112 -5.25 -8.23 -6.36
N ASN A 113 -5.35 -7.88 -7.62
CA ASN A 113 -4.39 -8.15 -8.69
C ASN A 113 -4.19 -6.85 -9.49
N GLY A 114 -3.26 -6.83 -10.44
CA GLY A 114 -2.71 -5.60 -11.02
C GLY A 114 -3.68 -4.61 -11.67
N ASP A 115 -4.95 -4.95 -11.86
CA ASP A 115 -6.03 -4.12 -12.41
C ASP A 115 -7.09 -3.69 -11.37
N ASP A 116 -6.93 -4.08 -10.12
CA ASP A 116 -7.83 -3.74 -9.02
C ASP A 116 -7.44 -2.40 -8.36
N ALA A 117 -8.44 -1.65 -7.89
CA ALA A 117 -8.21 -0.44 -7.11
C ALA A 117 -8.26 -0.73 -5.60
N VAL A 118 -7.36 -0.09 -4.85
CA VAL A 118 -7.28 -0.13 -3.40
C VAL A 118 -7.40 1.28 -2.85
N VAL A 119 -8.35 1.49 -1.94
CA VAL A 119 -8.69 2.83 -1.42
C VAL A 119 -8.58 2.85 0.08
N LEU A 120 -7.84 3.82 0.59
CA LEU A 120 -7.71 4.11 2.01
C LEU A 120 -8.66 5.25 2.38
N ARG A 121 -9.49 5.01 3.40
CA ARG A 121 -10.41 6.02 3.93
C ARG A 121 -10.17 6.30 5.39
N LYS A 122 -10.65 7.47 5.81
CA LYS A 122 -10.74 7.92 7.20
C LYS A 122 -12.10 8.57 7.41
N ASP A 123 -12.88 8.05 8.36
CA ASP A 123 -14.24 8.54 8.65
C ASP A 123 -15.09 8.67 7.37
N GLY A 124 -14.94 7.69 6.45
CA GLY A 124 -15.62 7.65 5.15
C GLY A 124 -15.04 8.52 4.03
N ALA A 125 -14.15 9.47 4.32
CA ALA A 125 -13.47 10.28 3.30
C ALA A 125 -12.28 9.51 2.70
N VAL A 126 -12.05 9.64 1.39
CA VAL A 126 -10.84 9.09 0.74
C VAL A 126 -9.63 9.93 1.14
N ILE A 127 -8.59 9.26 1.62
CA ILE A 127 -7.31 9.90 1.94
C ILE A 127 -6.17 9.40 1.04
N ASP A 128 -6.33 8.23 0.43
CA ASP A 128 -5.43 7.74 -0.60
C ASP A 128 -6.11 6.70 -1.51
N ALA A 129 -5.63 6.57 -2.74
CA ALA A 129 -6.05 5.57 -3.71
C ALA A 129 -4.84 5.05 -4.51
N PHE A 130 -4.83 3.74 -4.74
CA PHE A 130 -4.03 3.07 -5.75
C PHE A 130 -4.99 2.50 -6.79
N GLY A 131 -4.91 2.94 -8.03
CA GLY A 131 -5.89 2.61 -9.07
C GLY A 131 -7.09 3.57 -9.11
N GLN A 132 -8.04 3.25 -10.00
CA GLN A 132 -9.21 4.08 -10.28
C GLN A 132 -10.50 3.28 -10.08
N ILE A 133 -11.44 3.82 -9.30
CA ILE A 133 -12.75 3.20 -9.07
C ILE A 133 -13.54 3.14 -10.38
N GLY A 134 -14.22 2.01 -10.61
CA GLY A 134 -15.11 1.84 -11.75
C GLY A 134 -14.42 1.63 -13.10
N VAL A 135 -13.09 1.49 -13.12
CA VAL A 135 -12.28 1.30 -14.33
C VAL A 135 -11.50 -0.01 -14.24
N ASP A 136 -11.57 -0.78 -15.31
CA ASP A 136 -10.74 -1.97 -15.54
C ASP A 136 -9.74 -1.64 -16.67
N PRO A 137 -8.43 -1.50 -16.37
CA PRO A 137 -7.39 -1.21 -17.36
C PRO A 137 -6.98 -2.43 -18.20
N GLY A 138 -7.55 -3.61 -17.96
CA GLY A 138 -7.31 -4.85 -18.68
C GLY A 138 -6.55 -5.89 -17.87
N SER A 139 -5.21 -5.80 -17.83
CA SER A 139 -4.39 -6.77 -17.08
C SER A 139 -3.59 -6.12 -15.96
N GLU A 140 -3.25 -4.84 -16.12
CA GLU A 140 -2.56 -4.05 -15.13
C GLU A 140 -2.81 -2.56 -15.35
N TRP A 141 -2.60 -1.74 -14.32
CA TRP A 141 -2.53 -0.30 -14.44
C TRP A 141 -1.35 0.16 -15.30
N VAL A 142 -1.48 1.36 -15.89
CA VAL A 142 -0.34 2.01 -16.54
C VAL A 142 0.75 2.25 -15.49
N GLY A 143 1.98 1.87 -15.79
CA GLY A 143 3.13 2.05 -14.89
C GLY A 143 3.43 0.87 -13.97
N GLY A 144 2.56 -0.15 -13.92
CA GLY A 144 2.79 -1.41 -13.20
C GLY A 144 1.70 -1.70 -12.16
N GLY A 145 1.86 -2.84 -11.50
CA GLY A 145 0.87 -3.35 -10.53
C GLY A 145 0.66 -4.85 -10.62
N GLN A 146 1.12 -5.50 -11.69
CA GLN A 146 1.07 -6.95 -11.82
C GLN A 146 2.45 -7.57 -11.65
N ASN A 147 2.62 -8.47 -10.69
CA ASN A 147 3.88 -9.11 -10.32
C ASN A 147 4.98 -8.10 -9.94
N ASP A 148 4.59 -6.99 -9.33
CA ASP A 148 5.45 -5.86 -9.00
C ASP A 148 5.41 -5.52 -7.50
N THR A 149 6.50 -4.92 -7.03
CA THR A 149 6.50 -4.09 -5.82
C THR A 149 6.59 -2.64 -6.23
N LEU A 150 5.62 -1.82 -5.80
CA LEU A 150 5.60 -0.39 -6.06
C LEU A 150 5.74 0.36 -4.74
N ARG A 151 6.72 1.27 -4.67
CA ARG A 151 6.88 2.17 -3.51
C ARG A 151 6.59 3.59 -3.92
N ARG A 152 5.88 4.32 -3.06
CA ARG A 152 5.62 5.73 -3.28
C ARG A 152 6.96 6.49 -3.38
N ALA A 153 7.09 7.34 -4.38
CA ALA A 153 8.30 8.14 -4.58
C ALA A 153 8.54 9.08 -3.40
N GLU A 154 9.81 9.29 -3.01
CA GLU A 154 10.18 10.11 -1.84
C GLU A 154 9.65 11.56 -1.88
N ALA A 155 9.37 12.09 -3.07
CA ALA A 155 8.82 13.43 -3.23
C ALA A 155 7.33 13.53 -2.85
N ILE A 156 6.62 12.41 -2.78
CA ILE A 156 5.19 12.35 -2.48
C ILE A 156 5.01 12.29 -0.96
N CYS A 157 4.30 13.29 -0.42
CA CYS A 157 4.08 13.47 1.02
C CYS A 157 2.59 13.51 1.40
N ALA A 158 1.72 13.06 0.50
CA ALA A 158 0.28 12.95 0.71
C ALA A 158 -0.30 11.89 -0.23
N GLY A 159 -1.38 11.24 0.19
CA GLY A 159 -2.12 10.31 -0.66
C GLY A 159 -2.93 11.00 -1.74
N ASP A 160 -3.35 10.22 -2.73
CA ASP A 160 -4.27 10.64 -3.77
C ASP A 160 -5.72 10.58 -3.26
N THR A 161 -6.31 11.76 -3.07
CA THR A 161 -7.67 11.87 -2.52
C THR A 161 -8.79 11.73 -3.56
N ASN A 162 -8.45 11.57 -4.85
CA ASN A 162 -9.42 11.49 -5.94
C ASN A 162 -9.41 10.12 -6.60
N PRO A 163 -10.21 9.15 -6.15
CA PRO A 163 -10.15 7.79 -6.68
C PRO A 163 -10.80 7.64 -8.07
N ASP A 164 -11.32 8.72 -8.65
CA ASP A 164 -12.09 8.72 -9.89
C ASP A 164 -11.28 9.22 -11.10
N ASP A 165 -10.09 9.81 -10.90
CA ASP A 165 -9.25 10.26 -12.02
C ASP A 165 -8.37 9.14 -12.59
N ALA A 166 -7.74 9.44 -13.73
CA ALA A 166 -6.97 8.45 -14.45
C ALA A 166 -5.71 8.08 -13.67
N PHE A 167 -5.58 6.80 -13.36
CA PHE A 167 -4.42 6.29 -12.63
C PHE A 167 -3.27 5.88 -13.56
N ASP A 168 -2.08 6.41 -13.28
CA ASP A 168 -0.80 6.01 -13.87
C ASP A 168 0.24 5.91 -12.75
N ALA A 169 0.61 4.68 -12.40
CA ALA A 169 1.54 4.42 -11.30
C ALA A 169 2.89 5.10 -11.52
N SER A 170 3.33 5.32 -12.77
CA SER A 170 4.63 5.93 -13.06
C SER A 170 4.75 7.40 -12.62
N VAL A 171 3.64 8.05 -12.26
CA VAL A 171 3.61 9.43 -11.79
C VAL A 171 4.06 9.54 -10.34
N GLU A 172 3.64 8.61 -9.48
CA GLU A 172 3.84 8.71 -8.02
C GLU A 172 4.58 7.51 -7.41
N TRP A 173 4.79 6.45 -8.18
CA TRP A 173 5.36 5.19 -7.71
C TRP A 173 6.64 4.83 -8.45
N VAL A 174 7.53 4.18 -7.70
CA VAL A 174 8.75 3.56 -8.21
C VAL A 174 8.56 2.05 -8.18
N THR A 175 8.70 1.40 -9.33
CA THR A 175 8.50 -0.04 -9.51
C THR A 175 9.79 -0.81 -9.29
N PHE A 176 9.69 -1.93 -8.57
CA PHE A 176 10.76 -2.88 -8.27
C PHE A 176 10.32 -4.28 -8.72
N ALA A 177 11.26 -4.99 -9.37
CA ALA A 177 11.10 -6.36 -9.86
C ALA A 177 11.70 -7.39 -8.90
#